data_AF-A0A955TKD7-F1
#
_entry.id   AF-A0A955TKD7-F1
#
_cell.length_a   1.000
_cell.length_b   1.000
_cell.length_c   1.000
_cell.angle_alpha   90.00
_cell.angle_beta   90.00
_cell.angle_gamma   90.00
#
_symmetry.space_group_name_H-M   'P 1'
#
loop_
_entity.id
_entity.type
_entity.pdbx_description
1 polymer ?
#
loop_
_entity_poly.entity_id
_entity_poly.type
_entity_poly.pdbx_seq_one_letter_code
_entity_poly.pdbx_strand_id
1 'polypeptide(L)'
;SEAITAFKSALPPSFHVTSEYDLKDDMAEGRNLARRIRASNAKVVLAVGLKAAVTAKLQIHKIPVIFCLVIDPKKYGLPTDNMVGLSFRIPFHQRLQTLQTLVPNVSRIGVLFDPEKTKGMLNQLLQDAETSGIRIVTEEVSADKDVSKALNAIKNRIDALWLLPDSTILNENTLDFLLSTTLEANVPLLGFSADLVRSGAVVGTYFRYADIGKLAAQLSHQLARQTSPSLLGTIISPGRVRRSINLRSARHLGLSVTFDLLRQFDEQF
;
A
#
# COMPACT_ATOMS: atom_id res chain seq x y z
N SER A 1 2.04 10.78 10.80
CA SER A 1 1.24 9.76 10.08
C SER A 1 0.69 8.73 11.07
N GLU A 2 -0.39 8.00 10.75
CA GLU A 2 -0.97 6.95 11.61
C GLU A 2 0.07 5.88 11.99
N ALA A 3 0.96 5.51 11.07
CA ALA A 3 2.05 4.57 11.33
C ALA A 3 3.01 5.07 12.43
N ILE A 4 3.39 6.36 12.40
CA ILE A 4 4.28 6.94 13.42
C ILE A 4 3.58 6.98 14.79
N THR A 5 2.31 7.38 14.82
CA THR A 5 1.53 7.39 16.07
C THR A 5 1.43 5.98 16.66
N ALA A 6 1.05 4.99 15.85
CA ALA A 6 0.95 3.60 16.31
C ALA A 6 2.30 3.01 16.71
N PHE A 7 3.39 3.38 16.03
CA PHE A 7 4.74 3.02 16.42
C PHE A 7 5.07 3.52 17.83
N LYS A 8 4.89 4.82 18.07
CA LYS A 8 5.16 5.44 19.37
C LYS A 8 4.36 4.80 20.49
N SER A 9 3.06 4.60 20.28
CA SER A 9 2.18 4.01 21.29
C SER A 9 2.45 2.53 21.55
N ALA A 10 3.10 1.83 20.62
CA ALA A 10 3.43 0.40 20.76
C ALA A 10 4.85 0.15 21.27
N LEU A 11 5.65 1.20 21.51
CA LEU A 11 6.97 1.05 22.10
C LEU A 11 6.84 0.57 23.56
N PRO A 12 7.69 -0.38 24.02
CA PRO A 12 7.74 -0.75 25.42
C PRO A 12 8.11 0.47 26.30
N PRO A 13 7.70 0.52 27.58
CA PRO A 13 8.00 1.66 28.46
C PRO A 13 9.50 1.97 28.63
N SER A 14 10.37 0.99 28.41
CA SER A 14 11.83 1.17 28.44
C SER A 14 12.40 1.85 27.19
N PHE A 15 11.58 2.08 26.16
CA PHE A 15 11.95 2.69 24.89
C PHE A 15 11.28 4.05 24.76
N HIS A 16 12.07 5.04 24.34
CA HIS A 16 11.58 6.39 24.11
C HIS A 16 12.04 6.88 22.75
N VAL A 17 11.17 7.61 22.06
CA VAL A 17 11.58 8.34 20.85
C VAL A 17 12.43 9.52 21.28
N THR A 18 13.73 9.45 21.01
CA THR A 18 14.69 10.51 21.34
C THR A 18 14.60 11.70 20.42
N SER A 19 14.21 11.50 19.16
CA SER A 19 14.03 12.56 18.17
C SER A 19 13.12 12.10 17.04
N GLU A 20 12.34 13.02 16.50
CA GLU A 20 11.57 12.85 15.28
C GLU A 20 11.90 13.99 14.34
N TYR A 21 12.13 13.68 13.07
CA TYR A 21 12.48 14.66 12.07
C TYR A 21 11.64 14.46 10.83
N ASP A 22 11.01 15.54 10.37
CA ASP A 22 10.40 15.62 9.06
C ASP A 22 11.44 16.15 8.07
N LEU A 23 11.58 15.50 6.92
CA LEU A 23 12.50 15.90 5.87
C LEU A 23 11.97 17.08 5.04
N LYS A 24 10.68 17.44 5.16
CA LYS A 24 10.04 18.56 4.44
C LYS A 24 10.36 18.60 2.93
N ASP A 25 10.54 17.43 2.34
CA ASP A 25 10.99 17.24 0.97
C ASP A 25 12.41 17.73 0.60
N ASP A 26 13.24 18.16 1.56
CA ASP A 26 14.62 18.63 1.37
C ASP A 26 15.69 17.57 1.74
N MET A 27 16.44 17.12 0.73
CA MET A 27 17.53 16.15 0.91
C MET A 27 18.76 16.75 1.62
N ALA A 28 18.95 18.07 1.59
CA ALA A 28 20.02 18.75 2.31
C ALA A 28 19.74 18.75 3.82
N GLU A 29 18.49 18.97 4.23
CA GLU A 29 18.05 18.77 5.63
C GLU A 29 18.32 17.33 6.08
N GLY A 30 18.06 16.35 5.22
CA GLY A 30 18.32 14.93 5.52
C GLY A 30 19.76 14.61 5.93
N ARG A 31 20.77 15.27 5.33
CA ARG A 31 22.17 15.07 5.73
C ARG A 31 22.47 15.62 7.13
N ASN A 32 21.92 16.79 7.46
CA ASN A 32 22.10 17.40 8.78
C ASN A 32 21.42 16.58 9.88
N LEU A 33 20.22 16.09 9.59
CA LEU A 33 19.45 15.21 10.49
C LEU A 33 20.17 13.89 10.71
N ALA A 34 20.66 13.25 9.66
CA ALA A 34 21.42 12.02 9.79
C ALA A 34 22.73 12.21 10.60
N ARG A 35 23.38 13.37 10.49
CA ARG A 35 24.55 13.71 11.34
C ARG A 35 24.17 13.74 12.82
N ARG A 36 23.03 14.35 13.16
CA ARG A 36 22.50 14.37 14.54
C ARG A 36 22.16 12.97 15.05
N ILE A 37 21.52 12.16 14.22
CA ILE A 37 21.19 10.76 14.56
C ILE A 37 22.47 9.96 14.83
N ARG A 38 23.51 10.08 13.98
CA ARG A 38 24.81 9.42 14.19
C ARG A 38 25.53 9.87 15.47
N ALA A 39 25.37 11.13 15.86
CA ALA A 39 25.95 11.67 17.08
C ALA A 39 25.11 11.37 18.33
N SER A 40 23.92 10.77 18.17
CA SER A 40 23.03 10.41 19.26
C SER A 40 23.31 8.99 19.78
N ASN A 41 22.70 8.64 20.91
CA ASN A 41 22.71 7.28 21.45
C ASN A 41 21.58 6.38 20.88
N ALA A 42 21.01 6.73 19.72
CA ALA A 42 19.95 5.96 19.08
C ALA A 42 20.41 4.51 18.82
N LYS A 43 19.59 3.55 19.26
CA LYS A 43 19.84 2.12 19.06
C LYS A 43 19.24 1.59 17.77
N VAL A 44 18.17 2.22 17.29
CA VAL A 44 17.45 1.90 16.05
C VAL A 44 16.91 3.19 15.45
N VAL A 45 16.83 3.25 14.12
CA VAL A 45 16.20 4.34 13.38
C VAL A 45 14.99 3.81 12.63
N LEU A 46 13.86 4.52 12.69
CA LEU A 46 12.71 4.27 11.83
C LEU A 46 12.69 5.29 10.69
N ALA A 47 12.76 4.82 9.44
CA ALA A 47 12.66 5.62 8.23
C ALA A 47 11.30 5.40 7.56
N VAL A 48 10.42 6.40 7.60
CA VAL A 48 9.07 6.31 7.04
C VAL A 48 9.04 6.99 5.66
N GLY A 49 8.80 6.21 4.60
CA GLY A 49 8.76 6.70 3.22
C GLY A 49 10.11 6.64 2.49
N LEU A 50 10.05 6.76 1.16
CA LEU A 50 11.19 6.54 0.27
C LEU A 50 12.37 7.49 0.55
N LYS A 51 12.11 8.81 0.67
CA LYS A 51 13.17 9.81 0.91
C LYS A 51 13.91 9.56 2.22
N ALA A 52 13.18 9.18 3.28
CA ALA A 52 13.77 8.83 4.57
C ALA A 52 14.63 7.56 4.46
N ALA A 53 14.13 6.53 3.78
CA ALA A 53 14.85 5.28 3.60
C ALA A 53 16.15 5.45 2.79
N VAL A 54 16.11 6.23 1.69
CA VAL A 54 17.30 6.52 0.88
C VAL A 54 18.28 7.41 1.64
N THR A 55 17.81 8.41 2.38
CA THR A 55 18.66 9.23 3.24
C THR A 55 19.37 8.37 4.29
N ALA A 56 18.62 7.48 4.95
CA ALA A 56 19.18 6.55 5.94
C ALA A 56 20.23 5.63 5.31
N LYS A 57 19.96 5.02 4.15
CA LYS A 57 20.94 4.22 3.41
C LYS A 57 22.25 4.98 3.14
N LEU A 58 22.16 6.24 2.71
CA LEU A 58 23.33 7.04 2.33
C LEU A 58 24.14 7.57 3.52
N GLN A 59 23.53 7.60 4.71
CA GLN A 59 24.08 8.36 5.84
C GLN A 59 24.20 7.54 7.13
N ILE A 60 23.47 6.44 7.28
CA ILE A 60 23.37 5.69 8.52
C ILE A 60 23.76 4.24 8.22
N HIS A 61 25.03 3.92 8.44
CA HIS A 61 25.59 2.60 8.11
C HIS A 61 25.75 1.67 9.32
N LYS A 62 25.88 2.23 10.53
CA LYS A 62 26.18 1.46 11.75
C LYS A 62 24.95 1.18 12.63
N ILE A 63 23.97 2.07 12.61
CA ILE A 63 22.77 1.94 13.43
C ILE A 63 21.75 1.12 12.61
N PRO A 64 21.10 0.09 13.21
CA PRO A 64 20.01 -0.62 12.55
C PRO A 64 18.89 0.33 12.10
N VAL A 65 18.43 0.18 10.87
CA VAL A 65 17.34 0.98 10.32
C VAL A 65 16.17 0.08 9.94
N ILE A 66 14.98 0.40 10.45
CA ILE A 66 13.72 -0.14 9.93
C ILE A 66 13.18 0.87 8.93
N PHE A 67 12.83 0.45 7.72
CA PHE A 67 12.10 1.30 6.79
C PHE A 67 10.72 0.74 6.48
N CYS A 68 9.75 1.63 6.23
CA CYS A 68 8.40 1.24 5.85
C CYS A 68 7.78 2.27 4.89
N LEU A 69 6.65 1.92 4.28
CA LEU A 69 5.93 2.76 3.30
C LEU A 69 6.81 3.13 2.08
N VAL A 70 7.64 2.18 1.64
CA VAL A 70 8.46 2.31 0.43
C VAL A 70 7.93 1.34 -0.61
N ILE A 71 7.52 1.87 -1.76
CA ILE A 71 7.13 1.09 -2.93
C ILE A 71 8.41 0.65 -3.66
N ASP A 72 8.48 -0.63 -4.04
CA ASP A 72 9.60 -1.24 -4.78
C ASP A 72 11.01 -0.87 -4.27
N PRO A 73 11.32 -1.14 -2.98
CA PRO A 73 12.59 -0.74 -2.36
C PRO A 73 13.84 -1.26 -3.09
N LYS A 74 13.73 -2.40 -3.78
CA LYS A 74 14.82 -2.98 -4.59
C LYS A 74 15.30 -2.04 -5.70
N LYS A 75 14.42 -1.24 -6.31
CA LYS A 75 14.79 -0.23 -7.33
C LYS A 75 15.78 0.81 -6.79
N TYR A 76 15.80 1.00 -5.48
CA TYR A 76 16.64 1.96 -4.79
C TYR A 76 17.82 1.29 -4.05
N GLY A 77 18.04 -0.02 -4.28
CA GLY A 77 19.06 -0.82 -3.61
C GLY A 77 18.86 -0.88 -2.10
N LEU A 78 17.61 -1.07 -1.66
CA LEU A 78 17.20 -1.31 -0.28
C LEU A 78 16.64 -2.74 -0.14
N PRO A 79 16.81 -3.39 1.02
CA PRO A 79 17.63 -2.99 2.18
C PRO A 79 19.14 -3.03 1.91
N THR A 80 19.93 -2.30 2.70
CA THR A 80 21.36 -2.59 2.92
C THR A 80 21.54 -3.53 4.11
N ASP A 81 22.78 -3.94 4.38
CA ASP A 81 23.18 -4.87 5.44
C ASP A 81 22.79 -4.45 6.86
N ASN A 82 22.59 -3.16 7.12
CA ASN A 82 22.10 -2.63 8.41
C ASN A 82 20.61 -2.28 8.41
N MET A 83 19.85 -2.63 7.37
CA MET A 83 18.45 -2.25 7.21
C MET A 83 17.51 -3.45 7.18
N VAL A 84 16.31 -3.27 7.72
CA VAL A 84 15.18 -4.17 7.52
C VAL A 84 14.00 -3.40 6.94
N GLY A 85 13.36 -3.95 5.91
CA GLY A 85 12.20 -3.35 5.28
C GLY A 85 10.90 -3.97 5.75
N LEU A 86 9.87 -3.15 5.93
CA LEU A 86 8.49 -3.62 5.99
C LEU A 86 7.87 -3.48 4.59
N SER A 87 7.58 -4.62 3.97
CA SER A 87 6.95 -4.68 2.65
C SER A 87 5.61 -3.94 2.68
N PHE A 88 5.41 -3.06 1.71
CA PHE A 88 4.10 -2.44 1.49
C PHE A 88 3.37 -3.07 0.29
N ARG A 89 3.86 -4.22 -0.20
CA ARG A 89 3.27 -4.96 -1.32
C ARG A 89 2.35 -6.06 -0.81
N ILE A 90 1.12 -6.06 -1.30
CA ILE A 90 0.17 -7.16 -1.13
C ILE A 90 0.24 -8.04 -2.39
N PRO A 91 0.47 -9.36 -2.26
CA PRO A 91 0.50 -10.27 -3.41
C PRO A 91 -0.77 -10.17 -4.25
N PHE A 92 -0.62 -10.21 -5.57
CA PHE A 92 -1.75 -10.15 -6.51
C PHE A 92 -2.83 -11.19 -6.18
N HIS A 93 -2.43 -12.45 -5.97
CA HIS A 93 -3.34 -13.54 -5.65
C HIS A 93 -4.26 -13.22 -4.45
N GLN A 94 -3.77 -12.54 -3.40
CA GLN A 94 -4.60 -12.21 -2.23
C GLN A 94 -5.64 -11.13 -2.56
N ARG A 95 -5.26 -10.15 -3.37
CA ARG A 95 -6.16 -9.09 -3.85
C ARG A 95 -7.20 -9.66 -4.82
N LEU A 96 -6.77 -10.51 -5.75
CA LEU A 96 -7.64 -11.22 -6.68
C LEU A 96 -8.62 -12.15 -5.95
N GLN A 97 -8.15 -12.92 -4.97
CA GLN A 97 -9.00 -13.81 -4.18
C GLN A 97 -10.10 -13.02 -3.47
N THR A 98 -9.78 -11.84 -2.94
CA THR A 98 -10.78 -10.96 -2.30
C THR A 98 -11.86 -10.54 -3.30
N LEU A 99 -11.49 -10.15 -4.51
CA LEU A 99 -12.45 -9.84 -5.57
C LEU A 99 -13.29 -11.06 -5.96
N GLN A 100 -12.67 -12.22 -6.12
CA GLN A 100 -13.33 -13.48 -6.48
C GLN A 100 -14.33 -13.98 -5.43
N THR A 101 -14.21 -13.55 -4.17
CA THR A 101 -15.26 -13.85 -3.17
C THR A 101 -16.61 -13.27 -3.55
N LEU A 102 -16.63 -12.12 -4.25
CA LEU A 102 -17.85 -11.44 -4.68
C LEU A 102 -18.16 -11.64 -6.17
N VAL A 103 -17.11 -11.77 -6.98
CA VAL A 103 -17.20 -11.90 -8.45
C VAL A 103 -16.45 -13.18 -8.86
N PRO A 104 -17.00 -14.38 -8.57
CA PRO A 104 -16.27 -15.64 -8.72
C PRO A 104 -15.85 -15.93 -10.16
N ASN A 105 -16.60 -15.42 -11.13
CA ASN A 105 -16.37 -15.62 -12.56
C ASN A 105 -15.60 -14.46 -13.21
N VAL A 106 -14.91 -13.61 -12.43
CA VAL A 106 -14.09 -12.52 -12.96
C VAL A 106 -13.04 -13.08 -13.93
N SER A 107 -13.00 -12.53 -15.14
CA SER A 107 -12.09 -12.95 -16.20
C SER A 107 -11.33 -11.76 -16.82
N ARG A 108 -11.93 -10.57 -16.77
CA ARG A 108 -11.40 -9.33 -17.35
C ARG A 108 -11.35 -8.25 -16.27
N ILE A 109 -10.16 -7.76 -15.94
CA ILE A 109 -9.98 -6.70 -14.95
C ILE A 109 -9.48 -5.45 -15.66
N GLY A 110 -10.23 -4.37 -15.53
CA GLY A 110 -9.85 -3.05 -16.01
C GLY A 110 -8.85 -2.37 -15.10
N VAL A 111 -7.85 -1.70 -15.68
CA VAL A 111 -6.87 -0.89 -14.96
C VAL A 111 -6.61 0.40 -15.74
N LEU A 112 -6.84 1.53 -15.09
CA LEU A 112 -6.34 2.82 -15.57
C LEU A 112 -4.98 3.07 -14.92
N PHE A 113 -4.01 3.58 -15.67
CA PHE A 113 -2.67 3.85 -15.15
C PHE A 113 -2.02 5.06 -15.83
N ASP A 114 -1.23 5.82 -15.07
CA ASP A 114 -0.29 6.81 -15.59
C ASP A 114 1.06 6.12 -15.92
N PRO A 115 1.58 6.24 -17.16
CA PRO A 115 2.83 5.61 -17.57
C PRO A 115 4.05 6.04 -16.75
N GLU A 116 4.06 7.29 -16.27
CA GLU A 116 5.16 7.85 -15.51
C GLU A 116 5.10 7.42 -14.03
N LYS A 117 3.90 7.17 -13.51
CA LYS A 117 3.72 6.91 -12.07
C LYS A 117 3.51 5.44 -11.73
N THR A 118 2.67 4.72 -12.49
CA THR A 118 2.21 3.39 -12.08
C THR A 118 2.44 2.29 -13.12
N LYS A 119 3.13 2.58 -14.24
CA LYS A 119 3.53 1.55 -15.23
C LYS A 119 4.27 0.36 -14.62
N GLY A 120 5.16 0.61 -13.67
CA GLY A 120 5.89 -0.47 -12.98
C GLY A 120 4.95 -1.42 -12.22
N MET A 121 3.93 -0.87 -11.56
CA MET A 121 2.91 -1.66 -10.86
C MET A 121 2.02 -2.42 -11.85
N LEU A 122 1.65 -1.80 -12.97
CA LEU A 122 0.91 -2.47 -14.04
C LEU A 122 1.71 -3.65 -14.63
N ASN A 123 2.99 -3.47 -14.93
CA ASN A 123 3.80 -4.55 -15.51
C ASN A 123 3.88 -5.76 -14.57
N GLN A 124 4.02 -5.51 -13.27
CA GLN A 124 3.97 -6.57 -12.26
C GLN A 124 2.58 -7.22 -12.18
N LEU A 125 1.52 -6.42 -12.28
CA LEU A 125 0.14 -6.93 -12.30
C LEU A 125 -0.12 -7.82 -13.50
N LEU A 126 0.39 -7.45 -14.69
CA LEU A 126 0.29 -8.24 -15.91
C LEU A 126 1.00 -9.58 -15.75
N GLN A 127 2.23 -9.58 -15.25
CA GLN A 127 3.00 -10.81 -14.96
C GLN A 127 2.27 -11.71 -13.96
N ASP A 128 1.76 -11.15 -12.87
CA ASP A 128 1.05 -11.93 -11.86
C ASP A 128 -0.28 -12.51 -12.42
N ALA A 129 -0.96 -11.79 -13.33
CA ALA A 129 -2.23 -12.19 -13.93
C ALA A 129 -2.11 -13.32 -14.96
N GLU A 130 -0.97 -13.42 -15.68
CA GLU A 130 -0.71 -14.48 -16.67
C GLU A 130 -0.91 -15.89 -16.09
N THR A 131 -0.48 -16.09 -14.84
CA THR A 131 -0.59 -17.39 -14.16
C THR A 131 -1.99 -17.69 -13.60
N SER A 132 -2.88 -16.69 -13.58
CA SER A 132 -4.19 -16.77 -12.93
C SER A 132 -5.37 -16.83 -13.90
N GLY A 133 -5.10 -16.86 -15.22
CA GLY A 133 -6.16 -16.87 -16.25
C GLY A 133 -6.97 -15.57 -16.33
N ILE A 134 -6.48 -14.49 -15.73
CA ILE A 134 -7.14 -13.17 -15.73
C ILE A 134 -6.55 -12.32 -16.85
N ARG A 135 -7.42 -11.74 -17.68
CA ARG A 135 -7.04 -10.75 -18.68
C ARG A 135 -7.09 -9.34 -18.07
N ILE A 136 -5.96 -8.65 -18.05
CA ILE A 136 -5.94 -7.23 -17.69
C ILE A 136 -6.25 -6.40 -18.94
N VAL A 137 -7.23 -5.51 -18.84
CA VAL A 137 -7.62 -4.54 -19.89
C VAL A 137 -7.18 -3.17 -19.41
N THR A 138 -6.30 -2.51 -20.15
CA THR A 138 -5.62 -1.30 -19.67
C THR A 138 -5.96 -0.09 -20.52
N GLU A 139 -6.08 1.07 -19.88
CA GLU A 139 -6.04 2.36 -20.57
C GLU A 139 -5.07 3.30 -19.88
N GLU A 140 -4.34 4.05 -20.70
CA GLU A 140 -3.37 5.05 -20.27
C GLU A 140 -4.07 6.36 -19.90
N VAL A 141 -3.64 6.99 -18.82
CA VAL A 141 -4.12 8.30 -18.38
C VAL A 141 -2.95 9.16 -17.96
N SER A 142 -2.63 10.17 -18.78
CA SER A 142 -1.53 11.11 -18.52
C SER A 142 -1.98 12.42 -17.87
N ALA A 143 -3.29 12.64 -17.77
CA ALA A 143 -3.91 13.77 -17.07
C ALA A 143 -5.29 13.39 -16.51
N ASP A 144 -5.66 13.99 -15.39
CA ASP A 144 -6.94 13.75 -14.69
C ASP A 144 -8.19 13.94 -15.58
N LYS A 145 -8.16 14.94 -16.46
CA LYS A 145 -9.23 15.22 -17.44
C LYS A 145 -9.50 14.06 -18.41
N ASP A 146 -8.53 13.18 -18.61
CA ASP A 146 -8.64 12.05 -19.55
C ASP A 146 -9.22 10.79 -18.88
N VAL A 147 -9.37 10.78 -17.54
CA VAL A 147 -9.93 9.65 -16.78
C VAL A 147 -11.30 9.23 -17.30
N SER A 148 -12.18 10.20 -17.59
CA SER A 148 -13.52 9.91 -18.08
C SER A 148 -13.51 9.19 -19.42
N LYS A 149 -12.68 9.67 -20.35
CA LYS A 149 -12.52 9.05 -21.67
C LYS A 149 -11.95 7.63 -21.53
N ALA A 150 -10.91 7.46 -20.71
CA ALA A 150 -10.26 6.18 -20.50
C ALA A 150 -11.21 5.15 -19.86
N LEU A 151 -11.93 5.50 -18.80
CA LEU A 151 -12.91 4.60 -18.18
C LEU A 151 -14.00 4.20 -19.19
N ASN A 152 -14.55 5.16 -19.93
CA ASN A 152 -15.60 4.88 -20.92
C ASN A 152 -15.14 3.95 -22.04
N ALA A 153 -13.85 3.96 -22.38
CA ALA A 153 -13.29 3.03 -23.36
C ALA A 153 -13.32 1.57 -22.88
N ILE A 154 -13.15 1.30 -21.57
CA ILE A 154 -13.02 -0.08 -21.05
C ILE A 154 -14.19 -0.59 -20.23
N LYS A 155 -15.04 0.27 -19.65
CA LYS A 155 -16.05 -0.16 -18.66
C LYS A 155 -16.98 -1.26 -19.16
N ASN A 156 -17.32 -1.26 -20.45
CA ASN A 156 -18.19 -2.28 -21.06
C ASN A 156 -17.44 -3.57 -21.47
N ARG A 157 -16.13 -3.64 -21.24
CA ARG A 157 -15.23 -4.74 -21.65
C ARG A 157 -14.57 -5.45 -20.46
N ILE A 158 -14.94 -5.09 -19.23
CA ILE A 158 -14.33 -5.56 -17.99
C ILE A 158 -15.40 -6.07 -17.03
N ASP A 159 -15.02 -6.99 -16.16
CA ASP A 159 -15.89 -7.58 -15.13
C ASP A 159 -15.66 -6.91 -13.76
N ALA A 160 -14.56 -6.17 -13.61
CA ALA A 160 -14.23 -5.36 -12.43
C ALA A 160 -13.22 -4.28 -12.81
N LEU A 161 -13.20 -3.16 -12.08
CA LEU A 161 -12.16 -2.13 -12.17
C LEU A 161 -11.23 -2.22 -10.96
N TRP A 162 -9.93 -2.33 -11.20
CA TRP A 162 -8.92 -2.38 -10.14
C TRP A 162 -8.16 -1.06 -10.07
N LEU A 163 -8.29 -0.35 -8.95
CA LEU A 163 -7.59 0.91 -8.73
C LEU A 163 -6.12 0.70 -8.33
N LEU A 164 -5.23 1.46 -8.97
CA LEU A 164 -3.85 1.64 -8.53
C LEU A 164 -3.74 2.93 -7.72
N PRO A 165 -2.77 3.07 -6.79
CA PRO A 165 -2.51 4.30 -6.06
C PRO A 165 -1.87 5.35 -6.97
N ASP A 166 -2.65 5.83 -7.94
CA ASP A 166 -2.21 6.73 -9.00
C ASP A 166 -2.79 8.13 -8.80
N SER A 167 -1.98 9.07 -8.35
CA SER A 167 -2.38 10.47 -8.12
C SER A 167 -2.88 11.23 -9.37
N THR A 168 -2.57 10.76 -10.59
CA THR A 168 -3.13 11.37 -11.81
C THR A 168 -4.59 10.96 -12.00
N ILE A 169 -4.93 9.74 -11.58
CA ILE A 169 -6.26 9.16 -11.76
C ILE A 169 -7.14 9.33 -10.52
N LEU A 170 -6.55 9.36 -9.33
CA LEU A 170 -7.24 9.41 -8.04
C LEU A 170 -7.03 10.76 -7.37
N ASN A 171 -7.99 11.64 -7.61
CA ASN A 171 -8.20 12.88 -6.87
C ASN A 171 -9.69 12.98 -6.47
N GLU A 172 -10.05 14.03 -5.73
CA GLU A 172 -11.42 14.20 -5.23
C GLU A 172 -12.46 14.20 -6.36
N ASN A 173 -12.17 14.87 -7.47
CA ASN A 173 -13.12 14.98 -8.59
C ASN A 173 -13.26 13.68 -9.38
N THR A 174 -12.16 12.96 -9.60
CA THR A 174 -12.16 11.75 -10.43
C THR A 174 -12.65 10.52 -9.67
N LEU A 175 -12.45 10.45 -8.35
CA LEU A 175 -12.89 9.33 -7.54
C LEU A 175 -14.42 9.19 -7.57
N ASP A 176 -15.15 10.29 -7.36
CA ASP A 176 -16.61 10.29 -7.38
C ASP A 176 -17.15 9.85 -8.75
N PHE A 177 -16.53 10.35 -9.83
CA PHE A 177 -16.85 9.95 -11.20
C PHE A 177 -16.60 8.45 -11.44
N LEU A 178 -15.43 7.92 -11.02
CA LEU A 178 -15.10 6.50 -11.18
C LEU A 178 -16.11 5.63 -10.43
N LEU A 179 -16.47 6.02 -9.21
CA LEU A 179 -17.42 5.30 -8.37
C LEU A 179 -18.83 5.29 -8.98
N SER A 180 -19.38 6.45 -9.33
CA SER A 180 -20.73 6.54 -9.90
C SER A 180 -20.82 5.81 -11.25
N THR A 181 -19.85 6.05 -12.14
CA THR A 181 -19.86 5.49 -13.50
C THR A 181 -19.68 3.98 -13.50
N THR A 182 -18.88 3.44 -12.57
CA THR A 182 -18.71 1.98 -12.47
C THR A 182 -19.93 1.30 -11.85
N LEU A 183 -20.57 1.92 -10.85
CA LEU A 183 -21.84 1.42 -10.31
C LEU A 183 -22.94 1.40 -11.38
N GLU A 184 -23.11 2.48 -12.15
CA GLU A 184 -24.06 2.56 -13.26
C GLU A 184 -23.80 1.50 -14.35
N ALA A 185 -22.53 1.19 -14.60
CA ALA A 185 -22.11 0.18 -15.57
C ALA A 185 -22.15 -1.26 -15.02
N ASN A 186 -22.59 -1.47 -13.78
CA ASN A 186 -22.53 -2.75 -13.07
C ASN A 186 -21.11 -3.36 -12.96
N VAL A 187 -20.09 -2.50 -12.87
CA VAL A 187 -18.68 -2.89 -12.74
C VAL A 187 -18.24 -2.70 -11.28
N PRO A 188 -17.98 -3.77 -10.52
CA PRO A 188 -17.44 -3.65 -9.17
C PRO A 188 -16.03 -3.06 -9.18
N LEU A 189 -15.79 -2.11 -8.28
CA LEU A 189 -14.51 -1.44 -8.12
C LEU A 189 -13.74 -2.04 -6.92
N LEU A 190 -12.49 -2.45 -7.14
CA LEU A 190 -11.56 -2.94 -6.13
C LEU A 190 -10.58 -1.84 -5.73
N GLY A 191 -10.67 -1.41 -4.46
CA GLY A 191 -9.79 -0.41 -3.86
C GLY A 191 -8.58 -1.01 -3.14
N PHE A 192 -7.66 -0.13 -2.74
CA PHE A 192 -6.44 -0.46 -1.99
C PHE A 192 -6.37 0.22 -0.62
N SER A 193 -7.49 0.74 -0.11
CA SER A 193 -7.61 1.32 1.23
C SER A 193 -9.03 1.22 1.77
N ALA A 194 -9.19 1.28 3.09
CA ALA A 194 -10.50 1.35 3.75
C ALA A 194 -11.31 2.56 3.28
N ASP A 195 -10.64 3.69 3.04
CA ASP A 195 -11.29 4.94 2.66
C ASP A 195 -11.94 4.85 1.28
N LEU A 196 -11.28 4.20 0.31
CA LEU A 196 -11.88 3.95 -1.01
C LEU A 196 -13.14 3.09 -0.89
N VAL A 197 -13.13 2.08 -0.01
CA VAL A 197 -14.30 1.23 0.22
C VAL A 197 -15.41 2.00 0.90
N ARG A 198 -15.09 2.83 1.89
CA ARG A 198 -16.06 3.72 2.53
C ARG A 198 -16.68 4.69 1.53
N SER A 199 -15.90 5.19 0.56
CA SER A 199 -16.39 6.07 -0.50
C SER A 199 -17.25 5.35 -1.54
N GLY A 200 -17.10 4.03 -1.72
CA GLY A 200 -17.99 3.26 -2.59
C GLY A 200 -17.33 2.11 -3.35
N ALA A 201 -16.01 1.93 -3.25
CA ALA A 201 -15.37 0.73 -3.77
C ALA A 201 -16.01 -0.50 -3.11
N VAL A 202 -16.29 -1.53 -3.91
CA VAL A 202 -17.05 -2.69 -3.44
C VAL A 202 -16.24 -3.46 -2.41
N VAL A 203 -14.94 -3.63 -2.67
CA VAL A 203 -14.00 -4.31 -1.79
C VAL A 203 -12.66 -3.62 -1.78
N GLY A 204 -11.91 -3.85 -0.70
CA GLY A 204 -10.57 -3.32 -0.53
C GLY A 204 -9.66 -4.36 0.10
N THR A 205 -8.40 -4.37 -0.31
CA THR A 205 -7.36 -5.21 0.29
C THR A 205 -6.14 -4.35 0.57
N TYR A 206 -5.78 -4.17 1.85
CA TYR A 206 -4.80 -3.17 2.26
C TYR A 206 -4.05 -3.54 3.54
N PHE A 207 -2.92 -2.90 3.77
CA PHE A 207 -2.28 -2.86 5.08
C PHE A 207 -2.75 -1.62 5.83
N ARG A 208 -3.09 -1.77 7.11
CA ARG A 208 -3.30 -0.60 7.97
C ARG A 208 -1.97 0.01 8.35
N TYR A 209 -1.84 1.33 8.23
CA TYR A 209 -0.64 2.04 8.66
C TYR A 209 -0.36 1.82 10.15
N ALA A 210 -1.39 1.73 10.99
CA ALA A 210 -1.22 1.37 12.39
C ALA A 210 -0.58 -0.01 12.61
N ASP A 211 -0.96 -1.03 11.82
CA ASP A 211 -0.40 -2.38 11.93
C ASP A 211 1.10 -2.38 11.54
N ILE A 212 1.46 -1.61 10.52
CA ILE A 212 2.87 -1.39 10.12
C ILE A 212 3.65 -0.69 11.24
N GLY A 213 3.08 0.35 11.85
CA GLY A 213 3.70 1.07 12.96
C GLY A 213 3.96 0.17 14.17
N LYS A 214 2.98 -0.65 14.55
CA LYS A 214 3.10 -1.63 15.64
C LYS A 214 4.18 -2.67 15.35
N LEU A 215 4.23 -3.20 14.14
CA LEU A 215 5.29 -4.15 13.75
C LEU A 215 6.68 -3.48 13.79
N ALA A 216 6.80 -2.24 13.31
CA ALA A 216 8.05 -1.49 13.42
C ALA A 216 8.49 -1.31 14.88
N ALA A 217 7.56 -1.09 15.82
CA ALA A 217 7.89 -0.97 17.25
C ALA A 217 8.41 -2.30 17.83
N GLN A 218 7.79 -3.41 17.44
CA GLN A 218 8.23 -4.76 17.83
C GLN A 218 9.63 -5.06 17.29
N LEU A 219 9.90 -4.74 16.03
CA LEU A 219 11.23 -4.91 15.42
C LEU A 219 12.26 -4.00 16.07
N SER A 220 11.91 -2.75 16.42
CA SER A 220 12.81 -1.83 17.12
C SER A 220 13.29 -2.42 18.45
N HIS A 221 12.39 -3.06 19.20
CA HIS A 221 12.74 -3.74 20.45
C HIS A 221 13.72 -4.89 20.22
N GLN A 222 13.49 -5.73 19.21
CA GLN A 222 14.36 -6.86 18.87
C GLN A 222 15.75 -6.41 18.41
N LEU A 223 15.81 -5.40 17.53
CA LEU A 223 17.06 -4.89 16.97
C LEU A 223 17.89 -4.15 18.04
N ALA A 224 17.25 -3.36 18.90
CA ALA A 224 17.95 -2.65 19.97
C ALA A 224 18.59 -3.59 21.00
N ARG A 225 18.00 -4.78 21.23
CA ARG A 225 18.54 -5.82 22.10
C ARG A 225 19.49 -6.78 21.39
N GLN A 226 19.73 -6.58 20.08
CA GLN A 226 20.56 -7.45 19.23
C GLN A 226 20.12 -8.92 19.23
N THR A 227 18.84 -9.19 19.46
CA THR A 227 18.32 -10.57 19.58
C THR A 227 17.97 -11.21 18.23
N SER A 228 17.98 -10.44 17.14
CA SER A 228 17.55 -10.92 15.81
C SER A 228 18.43 -10.39 14.66
N PRO A 229 19.74 -10.70 14.63
CA PRO A 229 20.65 -10.19 13.58
C PRO A 229 20.27 -10.67 12.17
N SER A 230 19.59 -11.82 12.04
CA SER A 230 19.13 -12.38 10.75
C SER A 230 18.06 -11.53 10.04
N LEU A 231 17.47 -10.53 10.71
CA LEU A 231 16.48 -9.64 10.10
C LEU A 231 17.13 -8.56 9.24
N LEU A 232 18.39 -8.21 9.51
CA LEU A 232 19.09 -7.20 8.75
C LEU A 232 19.39 -7.69 7.32
N GLY A 233 19.29 -6.80 6.34
CA GLY A 233 19.35 -7.14 4.92
C GLY A 233 18.06 -7.77 4.36
N THR A 234 16.97 -7.86 5.15
CA THR A 234 15.73 -8.53 4.72
C THR A 234 14.54 -7.57 4.55
N ILE A 235 13.51 -8.05 3.85
CA ILE A 235 12.19 -7.40 3.79
C ILE A 235 11.17 -8.36 4.37
N ILE A 236 10.39 -7.88 5.33
CA ILE A 236 9.38 -8.64 6.07
C ILE A 236 8.00 -8.15 5.66
N SER A 237 7.05 -9.07 5.47
CA SER A 237 5.66 -8.71 5.26
C SER A 237 5.00 -8.29 6.58
N PRO A 238 4.17 -7.23 6.63
CA PRO A 238 3.40 -6.84 7.83
C PRO A 238 2.46 -7.92 8.38
N GLY A 239 2.33 -9.04 7.67
CA GLY A 239 1.62 -10.25 8.10
C GLY A 239 0.13 -10.13 7.86
N ARG A 240 -0.54 -9.18 8.50
CA ARG A 240 -2.01 -9.05 8.43
C ARG A 240 -2.44 -8.11 7.32
N VAL A 241 -2.88 -8.68 6.21
CA VAL A 241 -3.64 -7.99 5.18
C VAL A 241 -5.08 -7.84 5.64
N ARG A 242 -5.63 -6.64 5.54
CA ARG A 242 -7.03 -6.34 5.82
C ARG A 242 -7.86 -6.45 4.57
N ARG A 243 -9.09 -6.93 4.75
CA ARG A 243 -10.12 -6.92 3.71
C ARG A 243 -11.32 -6.11 4.20
N SER A 244 -11.84 -5.23 3.36
CA SER A 244 -13.10 -4.53 3.65
C SER A 244 -14.09 -4.64 2.51
N ILE A 245 -15.37 -4.48 2.84
CA ILE A 245 -16.50 -4.53 1.90
C ILE A 245 -17.42 -3.32 2.10
N ASN A 246 -17.96 -2.78 1.01
CA ASN A 246 -19.06 -1.82 1.04
C ASN A 246 -20.37 -2.55 0.71
N LEU A 247 -21.22 -2.72 1.71
CA LEU A 247 -22.49 -3.46 1.59
C LEU A 247 -23.49 -2.73 0.70
N ARG A 248 -23.46 -1.39 0.69
CA ARG A 248 -24.34 -0.59 -0.16
C ARG A 248 -23.99 -0.79 -1.63
N SER A 249 -22.72 -0.65 -1.98
CA SER A 249 -22.24 -0.88 -3.35
C SER A 249 -22.45 -2.33 -3.79
N ALA A 250 -22.16 -3.30 -2.92
CA ALA A 250 -22.37 -4.71 -3.23
C ALA A 250 -23.85 -5.03 -3.51
N ARG A 251 -24.78 -4.51 -2.70
CA ARG A 251 -26.23 -4.67 -2.91
C ARG A 251 -26.71 -3.97 -4.18
N HIS A 252 -26.21 -2.76 -4.46
CA HIS A 252 -26.56 -2.02 -5.67
C HIS A 252 -26.20 -2.81 -6.93
N LEU A 253 -25.06 -3.48 -6.93
CA LEU A 253 -24.58 -4.34 -8.00
C LEU A 253 -25.21 -5.75 -8.02
N GLY A 254 -26.14 -6.05 -7.11
CA GLY A 254 -26.77 -7.37 -7.01
C GLY A 254 -25.82 -8.51 -6.61
N LEU A 255 -24.69 -8.20 -5.95
CA LEU A 255 -23.72 -9.21 -5.53
C LEU A 255 -24.24 -10.01 -4.34
N SER A 256 -24.01 -11.33 -4.37
CA SER A 256 -24.44 -12.24 -3.31
C SER A 256 -23.54 -12.12 -2.09
N VAL A 257 -24.04 -11.46 -1.04
CA VAL A 257 -23.33 -11.25 0.22
C VAL A 257 -23.93 -12.13 1.30
N THR A 258 -23.36 -13.32 1.50
CA THR A 258 -23.77 -14.25 2.56
C THR A 258 -23.09 -13.94 3.89
N PHE A 259 -23.66 -14.44 5.00
CA PHE A 259 -23.07 -14.26 6.32
C PHE A 259 -21.67 -14.88 6.44
N ASP A 260 -21.45 -16.05 5.85
CA ASP A 260 -20.13 -16.70 5.85
C ASP A 260 -19.10 -15.92 5.03
N LEU A 261 -19.53 -15.27 3.94
CA LEU A 261 -18.67 -14.37 3.18
C LEU A 261 -18.29 -13.14 4.02
N LEU A 262 -19.24 -12.54 4.74
CA LEU A 262 -18.98 -11.35 5.57
C LEU A 262 -17.92 -11.60 6.66
N ARG A 263 -17.84 -12.82 7.20
CA ARG A 263 -16.82 -13.21 8.17
C ARG A 263 -15.39 -13.15 7.63
N GLN A 264 -15.22 -13.08 6.30
CA GLN A 264 -13.92 -12.94 5.66
C GLN A 264 -13.39 -11.50 5.67
N PHE A 265 -14.27 -10.51 5.91
CA PHE A 265 -13.91 -9.09 5.90
C PHE A 265 -13.67 -8.57 7.31
N ASP A 266 -12.54 -7.88 7.50
CA ASP A 266 -12.18 -7.23 8.77
C ASP A 266 -13.04 -5.99 9.04
N GLU A 267 -13.48 -5.29 7.99
CA GLU A 267 -14.25 -4.05 8.06
C GLU A 267 -15.42 -4.09 7.07
N GLN A 268 -16.59 -3.61 7.49
CA GLN A 268 -17.82 -3.61 6.69
C GLN A 268 -18.42 -2.21 6.75
N PHE A 269 -18.68 -1.61 5.59
CA PHE A 269 -19.22 -0.26 5.44
C PHE A 269 -20.61 -0.27 4.81
#